data_AF-A0A951EBR6-F1
#
_entry.id   AF-A0A951EBR6-F1
#
_cell.length_a   1.000
_cell.length_b   1.000
_cell.length_c   1.000
_cell.angle_alpha   90.00
_cell.angle_beta   90.00
_cell.angle_gamma   90.00
#
_symmetry.space_group_name_H-M   'P 1'
#
loop_
_entity.id
_entity.type
_entity.pdbx_description
1 polymer ?
#
loop_
_entity_poly.entity_id
_entity_poly.type
_entity_poly.pdbx_seq_one_letter_code
_entity_poly.pdbx_strand_id
1 'polypeptide(L)'
;MKRAPLLFLNVFVIATCGLIYELLAGTLSSYVLGDSVTQFSIIIGIYLFAMGVGSWLSRYIDKNLAERFVDVEIGVAVVGGFSAPLLFLSFAHLSYFSIVLYGIVFLIGVLVGLEIPLL
;
A
#
# COMPACT_ATOMS: atom_id res chain seq x y z
N MET A 1 23.53 -13.83 13.06
CA MET A 1 22.95 -13.02 14.16
C MET A 1 23.19 -11.50 14.08
N LYS A 2 24.16 -10.98 13.29
CA LYS A 2 24.39 -9.51 13.14
C LYS A 2 23.46 -8.77 12.15
N ARG A 3 22.55 -9.46 11.44
CA ARG A 3 21.67 -8.88 10.40
C ARG A 3 20.23 -8.57 10.85
N ALA A 4 19.82 -9.09 12.01
CA ALA A 4 18.48 -8.82 12.56
C ALA A 4 18.15 -7.32 12.72
N PRO A 5 19.05 -6.43 13.22
CA PRO A 5 18.70 -5.02 13.37
C PRO A 5 18.50 -4.30 12.03
N LEU A 6 19.14 -4.76 10.95
CA LEU A 6 18.97 -4.18 9.61
C LEU A 6 17.59 -4.52 9.03
N LEU A 7 17.07 -5.72 9.29
CA LEU A 7 15.73 -6.11 8.87
C LEU A 7 14.66 -5.25 9.57
N PHE A 8 14.75 -5.08 10.90
CA PHE A 8 13.80 -4.23 11.63
C PHE A 8 13.85 -2.75 11.21
N LEU A 9 15.04 -2.25 10.85
CA LEU A 9 15.17 -0.90 10.29
C LEU A 9 14.46 -0.81 8.94
N ASN A 10 14.60 -1.83 8.08
CA ASN A 10 13.93 -1.86 6.77
C ASN A 10 12.40 -1.86 6.95
N VAL A 11 11.90 -2.74 7.83
CA VAL A 11 10.49 -2.83 8.20
C VAL A 11 9.97 -1.46 8.64
N PHE A 12 10.70 -0.77 9.52
CA PHE A 12 10.29 0.54 10.02
C PHE A 12 10.17 1.57 8.91
N VAL A 13 11.16 1.60 8.00
CA VAL A 13 11.17 2.53 6.86
C VAL A 13 10.01 2.24 5.90
N ILE A 14 9.77 0.97 5.58
CA ILE A 14 8.76 0.56 4.60
C ILE A 14 7.35 0.66 5.17
N ALA A 15 7.13 0.32 6.44
CA ALA A 15 5.86 0.56 7.12
C ALA A 15 5.51 2.05 7.14
N THR A 16 6.49 2.92 7.41
CA THR A 16 6.31 4.38 7.31
C THR A 16 5.96 4.80 5.88
N CYS A 17 6.59 4.18 4.88
CA CYS A 17 6.31 4.45 3.48
C CYS A 17 4.89 4.05 3.07
N GLY A 18 4.41 2.88 3.49
CA GLY A 18 3.03 2.41 3.27
C GLY A 18 1.98 3.38 3.83
N LEU A 19 2.19 3.85 5.07
CA LEU A 19 1.33 4.89 5.68
C LEU A 19 1.36 6.21 4.90
N ILE A 20 2.54 6.62 4.42
CA ILE A 20 2.65 7.83 3.59
C ILE A 20 1.85 7.65 2.28
N TYR A 21 1.93 6.49 1.63
CA TYR A 21 1.18 6.23 0.39
C TYR A 21 -0.33 6.27 0.60
N GLU A 22 -0.83 5.70 1.71
CA GLU A 22 -2.23 5.76 2.09
C GLU A 22 -2.70 7.22 2.26
N LEU A 23 -1.98 8.00 3.08
CA LEU A 23 -2.34 9.40 3.36
C LEU A 23 -2.22 10.29 2.12
N LEU A 24 -1.21 10.08 1.28
CA LEU A 24 -1.07 10.77 0.01
C LEU A 24 -2.22 10.44 -0.94
N ALA A 25 -2.62 9.16 -1.05
CA ALA A 25 -3.77 8.79 -1.87
C ALA A 25 -5.07 9.42 -1.36
N GLY A 26 -5.27 9.47 -0.03
CA GLY A 26 -6.44 10.11 0.59
C GLY A 26 -6.52 11.61 0.30
N THR A 27 -5.38 12.30 0.40
CA THR A 27 -5.29 13.74 0.10
C THR A 27 -5.46 14.04 -1.39
N LEU A 28 -4.84 13.25 -2.27
CA LEU A 28 -5.03 13.37 -3.71
C LEU A 28 -6.48 13.14 -4.12
N SER A 29 -7.15 12.13 -3.54
CA SER A 29 -8.57 11.88 -3.76
C SER A 29 -9.42 13.09 -3.39
N SER A 30 -9.15 13.66 -2.22
CA SER A 30 -9.83 14.86 -1.70
C SER A 30 -9.68 16.06 -2.63
N TYR A 31 -8.50 16.28 -3.19
CA TYR A 31 -8.22 17.41 -4.07
C TYR A 31 -8.81 17.24 -5.48
N VAL A 32 -8.79 16.03 -6.02
CA VAL A 32 -9.22 15.78 -7.41
C VAL A 32 -10.71 15.52 -7.54
N LEU A 33 -11.33 14.83 -6.57
CA LEU A 33 -12.73 14.37 -6.64
C LEU A 33 -13.72 15.30 -5.91
N GLY A 34 -13.24 16.28 -5.14
CA GLY A 34 -14.05 17.42 -4.70
C GLY A 34 -14.93 17.20 -3.46
N ASP A 35 -14.77 16.08 -2.74
CA ASP A 35 -15.43 15.81 -1.46
C ASP A 35 -14.46 15.15 -0.48
N SER A 36 -13.75 15.99 0.29
CA SER A 36 -12.60 15.54 1.08
C SER A 36 -12.94 14.50 2.14
N VAL A 37 -14.09 14.62 2.81
CA VAL A 37 -14.43 13.72 3.91
C VAL A 37 -14.80 12.35 3.36
N THR A 38 -15.69 12.29 2.37
CA THR A 38 -16.13 11.00 1.82
C THR A 38 -14.98 10.29 1.10
N GLN A 39 -14.19 11.02 0.32
CA GLN A 39 -13.09 10.44 -0.43
C GLN A 39 -11.96 9.96 0.48
N PHE A 40 -11.59 10.75 1.49
CA PHE A 40 -10.61 10.30 2.46
C PHE A 40 -11.11 9.06 3.22
N SER A 41 -12.35 9.07 3.70
CA SER A 41 -12.93 7.90 4.39
C SER A 41 -13.02 6.65 3.49
N ILE A 42 -13.34 6.79 2.21
CA ILE A 42 -13.36 5.68 1.25
C ILE A 42 -11.96 5.11 1.05
N ILE A 43 -10.94 5.97 0.89
CA ILE A 43 -9.56 5.53 0.69
C ILE A 43 -9.07 4.74 1.92
N ILE A 44 -9.25 5.29 3.13
CA ILE A 44 -8.88 4.59 4.36
C ILE A 44 -9.67 3.28 4.51
N GLY A 45 -10.98 3.30 4.22
CA GLY A 45 -11.82 2.10 4.28
C GLY A 45 -11.36 0.99 3.32
N ILE A 46 -11.06 1.34 2.07
CA ILE A 46 -10.51 0.42 1.07
C ILE A 46 -9.14 -0.10 1.52
N TYR A 47 -8.29 0.77 2.04
CA TYR A 47 -6.94 0.41 2.48
C TYR A 47 -6.98 -0.57 3.66
N LEU A 48 -7.78 -0.30 4.69
CA LEU A 48 -7.98 -1.19 5.84
C LEU A 48 -8.59 -2.54 5.41
N PHE A 49 -9.56 -2.52 4.51
CA PHE A 49 -10.16 -3.74 3.95
C PHE A 49 -9.12 -4.57 3.19
N ALA A 50 -8.33 -3.92 2.33
CA ALA A 50 -7.25 -4.54 1.58
C ALA A 50 -6.16 -5.13 2.50
N MET A 51 -5.80 -4.44 3.58
CA MET A 51 -4.90 -4.99 4.59
C MET A 51 -5.47 -6.25 5.25
N GLY A 52 -6.78 -6.28 5.53
CA GLY A 52 -7.47 -7.49 6.00
C GLY A 52 -7.37 -8.66 5.01
N VAL A 53 -7.53 -8.38 3.72
CA VAL A 53 -7.35 -9.38 2.64
C VAL A 53 -5.90 -9.87 2.59
N GLY A 54 -4.91 -8.98 2.67
CA GLY A 54 -3.49 -9.33 2.71
C GLY A 54 -3.13 -10.20 3.91
N SER A 55 -3.64 -9.86 5.09
CA SER A 55 -3.42 -10.61 6.33
C SER A 55 -4.10 -11.99 6.32
N TRP A 56 -5.19 -12.16 5.56
CA TRP A 56 -5.77 -13.48 5.32
C TRP A 56 -4.91 -14.30 4.35
N LEU A 57 -4.40 -13.67 3.29
CA LEU A 57 -3.62 -14.33 2.25
C LEU A 57 -2.25 -14.82 2.74
N SER A 58 -1.64 -14.11 3.68
CA SER A 58 -0.37 -14.48 4.30
C SER A 58 -0.43 -15.77 5.09
N ARG A 59 -1.62 -16.21 5.56
CA ARG A 59 -1.80 -17.50 6.24
C ARG A 59 -1.51 -18.70 5.35
N TYR A 60 -1.46 -18.52 4.02
CA TYR A 60 -1.10 -19.55 3.07
C TYR A 60 0.42 -19.61 2.79
N ILE A 61 1.20 -18.72 3.42
CA ILE A 61 2.65 -18.60 3.23
C ILE A 61 3.37 -19.23 4.44
N ASP A 62 3.57 -20.55 4.40
CA ASP A 62 4.19 -21.31 5.51
C ASP A 62 5.72 -21.49 5.39
N LYS A 63 6.35 -21.07 4.29
CA LYS A 63 7.79 -21.33 4.02
C LYS A 63 8.56 -20.04 3.70
N ASN A 64 9.78 -19.95 4.26
CA ASN A 64 10.74 -18.86 4.05
C ASN A 64 10.19 -17.46 4.40
N LEU A 65 9.62 -17.30 5.60
CA LEU A 65 9.00 -16.06 6.08
C LEU A 65 9.85 -14.81 5.84
N ALA A 66 11.15 -14.86 6.20
CA ALA A 66 12.06 -13.73 6.04
C ALA A 66 12.37 -13.37 4.57
N GLU A 67 12.38 -14.36 3.68
CA GLU A 67 12.63 -14.16 2.24
C GLU A 67 11.40 -13.56 1.57
N ARG A 68 10.21 -14.10 1.91
CA ARG A 68 8.91 -13.61 1.46
C ARG A 68 8.62 -12.20 1.93
N PHE A 69 9.04 -11.88 3.14
CA PHE A 69 8.94 -10.53 3.68
C PHE A 69 9.70 -9.52 2.79
N VAL A 70 10.94 -9.84 2.41
CA VAL A 70 11.73 -8.98 1.50
C VAL A 70 11.11 -8.89 0.11
N ASP A 71 10.55 -9.98 -0.42
CA ASP A 71 9.83 -9.95 -1.70
C ASP A 71 8.63 -8.99 -1.66
N VAL A 72 7.86 -9.01 -0.56
CA VAL A 72 6.72 -8.11 -0.34
C VAL A 72 7.18 -6.66 -0.23
N GLU A 73 8.24 -6.39 0.55
CA GLU A 73 8.85 -5.05 0.68
C GLU A 73 9.26 -4.47 -0.69
N ILE A 74 9.89 -5.29 -1.53
CA ILE A 74 10.26 -4.89 -2.90
C ILE A 74 9.00 -4.64 -3.73
N GLY A 75 7.97 -5.46 -3.58
CA GLY A 75 6.67 -5.27 -4.22
C GLY A 75 6.01 -3.94 -3.84
N VAL A 76 5.97 -3.61 -2.56
CA VAL A 76 5.45 -2.33 -2.04
C VAL A 76 6.26 -1.16 -2.61
N ALA A 77 7.59 -1.27 -2.61
CA ALA A 77 8.46 -0.22 -3.14
C ALA A 77 8.23 0.03 -4.63
N VAL A 78 8.05 -1.03 -5.44
CA VAL A 78 7.75 -0.92 -6.87
C VAL A 78 6.37 -0.30 -7.08
N VAL A 79 5.33 -0.87 -6.48
CA VAL A 79 3.94 -0.39 -6.68
C VAL A 79 3.78 1.04 -6.18
N GLY A 80 4.28 1.33 -4.97
CA GLY A 80 4.26 2.66 -4.38
C GLY A 80 5.10 3.66 -5.17
N GLY A 81 6.30 3.29 -5.62
CA GLY A 81 7.15 4.16 -6.43
C GLY A 81 6.55 4.50 -7.79
N PHE A 82 5.88 3.55 -8.45
CA PHE A 82 5.19 3.78 -9.72
C PHE A 82 3.81 4.45 -9.58
N SER A 83 3.26 4.53 -8.37
CA SER A 83 1.93 5.11 -8.14
C SER A 83 1.82 6.56 -8.59
N ALA A 84 2.81 7.40 -8.26
CA ALA A 84 2.80 8.82 -8.59
C ALA A 84 2.77 9.09 -10.11
N PRO A 85 3.66 8.52 -10.95
CA PRO A 85 3.59 8.71 -12.40
C PRO A 85 2.32 8.09 -13.01
N LEU A 86 1.82 6.96 -12.50
CA LEU A 86 0.58 6.35 -12.98
C LEU A 86 -0.65 7.23 -12.71
N LEU A 87 -0.74 7.80 -11.50
CA LEU A 87 -1.81 8.72 -11.12
C LEU A 87 -1.73 10.03 -11.91
N PHE A 88 -0.51 10.53 -12.13
CA PHE A 88 -0.28 11.73 -12.93
C PHE A 88 -0.70 11.54 -14.39
N LEU A 89 -0.37 10.40 -15.02
CA LEU A 89 -0.83 10.08 -16.37
C LEU A 89 -2.35 9.93 -16.43
N SER A 90 -2.96 9.32 -15.41
CA SER A 90 -4.40 9.12 -15.33
C SER A 90 -5.18 10.42 -15.07
N PHE A 91 -4.53 11.45 -14.52
CA PHE A 91 -5.15 12.76 -14.28
C PHE A 91 -5.69 13.41 -15.56
N ALA A 92 -5.12 13.10 -16.73
CA ALA A 92 -5.63 13.56 -18.02
C ALA A 92 -7.07 13.10 -18.32
N HIS A 93 -7.55 12.04 -17.66
CA HIS A 93 -8.93 11.56 -17.76
C HIS A 93 -9.52 11.35 -16.36
N LEU A 94 -10.27 12.34 -15.85
CA LEU A 94 -10.89 12.29 -14.51
C LEU A 94 -11.71 11.01 -14.24
N SER A 95 -12.37 10.44 -15.25
CA SER A 95 -13.16 9.21 -15.08
C SER A 95 -12.31 7.96 -14.81
N TYR A 96 -11.09 7.88 -15.34
CA TYR A 96 -10.18 6.76 -15.09
C TYR A 96 -9.36 6.95 -13.82
N PHE A 97 -9.18 8.19 -13.36
CA PHE A 97 -8.41 8.53 -12.17
C PHE A 97 -8.89 7.78 -10.92
N SER A 98 -10.21 7.76 -10.63
CA SER A 98 -10.74 7.08 -9.45
C SER A 98 -10.50 5.57 -9.47
N ILE A 99 -10.68 4.93 -10.64
CA ILE A 99 -10.42 3.48 -10.79
C ILE A 99 -8.96 3.17 -10.51
N VAL A 100 -8.04 3.95 -11.09
CA VAL A 100 -6.60 3.74 -10.92
C VAL A 100 -6.18 4.01 -9.49
N LEU A 101 -6.69 5.08 -8.89
CA LEU A 101 -6.44 5.43 -7.49
C LEU A 101 -6.88 4.34 -6.52
N TYR A 102 -8.15 3.91 -6.59
CA TYR A 102 -8.66 2.86 -5.71
C TYR A 102 -7.97 1.52 -5.95
N GLY A 103 -7.62 1.22 -7.21
CA GLY A 103 -6.84 0.03 -7.56
C GLY A 103 -5.44 0.03 -6.93
N ILE A 104 -4.72 1.15 -7.01
CA ILE A 104 -3.40 1.32 -6.40
C ILE A 104 -3.49 1.20 -4.88
N VAL A 105 -4.46 1.90 -4.25
CA VAL A 105 -4.67 1.85 -2.79
C VAL A 105 -4.95 0.42 -2.33
N PHE A 106 -5.82 -0.29 -3.05
CA PHE A 106 -6.13 -1.68 -2.75
C PHE A 106 -4.88 -2.57 -2.88
N LEU A 107 -4.09 -2.39 -3.94
CA LEU A 107 -2.90 -3.21 -4.19
C LEU A 107 -1.82 -2.97 -3.11
N ILE A 108 -1.55 -1.71 -2.76
CA ILE A 108 -0.64 -1.35 -1.67
C ILE A 108 -1.17 -1.91 -0.34
N GLY A 109 -2.46 -1.75 -0.04
CA GLY A 109 -3.07 -2.27 1.18
C GLY A 109 -2.96 -3.79 1.31
N VAL A 110 -3.15 -4.56 0.23
CA VAL A 110 -2.94 -6.02 0.24
C VAL A 110 -1.49 -6.37 0.52
N LEU A 111 -0.54 -5.68 -0.12
CA LEU A 111 0.88 -5.93 0.09
C LEU A 111 1.32 -5.61 1.53
N VAL A 112 0.89 -4.47 2.08
CA VAL A 112 1.17 -4.11 3.48
C VAL A 112 0.46 -5.07 4.45
N GLY A 113 -0.76 -5.53 4.13
CA GLY A 113 -1.47 -6.52 4.93
C GLY A 113 -0.76 -7.88 5.02
N LEU A 114 -0.04 -8.26 3.96
CA LEU A 114 0.79 -9.48 3.95
C LEU A 114 1.94 -9.40 4.95
N GLU A 115 2.41 -8.20 5.31
CA GLU A 115 3.54 -7.99 6.22
C GLU A 115 3.15 -8.29 7.69
N ILE A 116 1.89 -8.04 8.08
CA ILE A 116 1.45 -8.04 9.49
C ILE A 116 1.70 -9.39 10.21
N PRO A 117 1.40 -10.57 9.63
CA PRO A 117 1.65 -11.85 10.29
C PRO A 117 2.96 -12.53 9.87
N LEU A 118 3.75 -11.90 8.99
CA LEU A 118 5.12 -12.33 8.66
C LEU A 118 6.15 -11.77 9.67
N LEU A 119 5.78 -10.72 10.41
CA LEU A 119 6.50 -10.13 11.55
C LEU A 119 6.30 -10.93 12.84
#